data_AF-A0A423MHC3-F1
#
_entry.id   AF-A0A423MHC3-F1
#
_cell.length_a   1.000
_cell.length_b   1.000
_cell.length_c   1.000
_cell.angle_alpha   90.00
_cell.angle_beta   90.00
_cell.angle_gamma   90.00
#
_symmetry.space_group_name_H-M   'P 1'
#
loop_
_entity.id
_entity.type
_entity.pdbx_description
1 polymer ?
#
loop_
_entity_poly.entity_id
_entity_poly.type
_entity_poly.pdbx_seq_one_letter_code
_entity_poly.pdbx_strand_id
1 'polypeptide(L)'
;MSKQAVFTMKLEPELREHFMAEAEASHRPASQIMREMMRQFVRTQQEAREYEAFLQRKVDLARESMAAGEGVSNEEVEAQFAARRRQVENQG
;
A
#
# COMPACT_ATOMS: atom_id res chain seq x y z
N MET A 1 -22.08 -6.34 23.01
CA MET A 1 -22.68 -5.96 21.72
C MET A 1 -22.20 -4.57 21.34
N SER A 2 -21.28 -4.43 20.37
CA SER A 2 -20.85 -3.10 19.91
C SER A 2 -22.03 -2.40 19.22
N LYS A 3 -22.33 -1.17 19.64
CA LYS A 3 -23.40 -0.37 19.01
C LYS A 3 -23.00 -0.10 17.56
N GLN A 4 -23.88 -0.45 16.62
CA GLN A 4 -23.71 -0.08 15.23
C GLN A 4 -23.78 1.46 15.12
N ALA A 5 -22.76 2.08 14.55
CA ALA A 5 -22.75 3.50 14.26
C ALA A 5 -23.49 3.76 12.93
N VAL A 6 -24.36 4.76 12.90
CA VAL A 6 -25.06 5.20 11.68
C VAL A 6 -24.24 6.32 11.04
N PHE A 7 -23.93 6.18 9.75
CA PHE A 7 -23.26 7.20 8.96
C PHE A 7 -24.28 7.83 8.01
N THR A 8 -24.54 9.13 8.17
CA THR A 8 -25.40 9.92 7.28
C THR A 8 -24.55 10.91 6.51
N MET A 9 -24.66 10.92 5.19
CA MET A 9 -23.96 11.86 4.31
C MET A 9 -24.94 12.49 3.33
N LYS A 10 -24.58 13.68 2.84
CA LYS A 10 -25.28 14.33 1.74
C LYS A 10 -24.64 13.89 0.43
N LEU A 11 -25.45 13.56 -0.54
CA LEU A 11 -25.06 13.16 -1.89
C LEU A 11 -25.88 13.98 -2.87
N GLU A 12 -25.28 14.32 -4.00
CA GLU A 12 -26.01 14.84 -5.15
C GLU A 12 -27.08 13.82 -5.57
N PRO A 13 -28.32 14.24 -5.87
CA PRO A 13 -29.40 13.32 -6.21
C PRO A 13 -29.05 12.37 -7.35
N GLU A 14 -28.45 12.89 -8.42
CA GLU A 14 -28.03 12.11 -9.59
C GLU A 14 -27.00 11.04 -9.21
N LEU A 15 -25.98 11.41 -8.42
CA LEU A 15 -24.97 10.46 -7.94
C LEU A 15 -25.58 9.34 -7.09
N ARG A 16 -26.56 9.67 -6.23
CA ARG A 16 -27.28 8.69 -5.44
C ARG A 16 -28.05 7.72 -6.34
N GLU A 17 -28.76 8.23 -7.35
CA GLU A 17 -29.55 7.41 -8.27
C GLU A 17 -28.66 6.44 -9.05
N HIS A 18 -27.58 6.94 -9.65
CA HIS A 18 -26.61 6.11 -10.36
C HIS A 18 -25.98 5.04 -9.45
N PHE A 19 -25.56 5.42 -8.24
CA PHE A 19 -24.97 4.47 -7.30
C PHE A 19 -25.94 3.36 -6.90
N MET A 20 -27.22 3.70 -6.68
CA MET A 20 -28.25 2.72 -6.34
C MET A 20 -28.56 1.77 -7.51
N ALA A 21 -28.65 2.30 -8.73
CA ALA A 21 -28.87 1.49 -9.93
C ALA A 21 -27.73 0.48 -10.16
N GLU A 22 -26.48 0.90 -10.04
CA GLU A 22 -25.31 0.02 -10.18
C GLU A 22 -25.21 -1.00 -9.05
N ALA A 23 -25.58 -0.62 -7.82
CA ALA A 23 -25.62 -1.54 -6.68
C ALA A 23 -26.68 -2.64 -6.89
N GLU A 24 -27.85 -2.27 -7.42
CA GLU A 24 -28.93 -3.20 -7.77
C GLU A 24 -28.53 -4.14 -8.91
N ALA A 25 -27.96 -3.60 -9.99
CA ALA A 25 -27.45 -4.36 -11.12
C ALA A 25 -26.34 -5.35 -10.70
N SER A 26 -25.54 -4.96 -9.71
CA SER A 26 -24.51 -5.82 -9.10
C SER A 26 -25.08 -6.82 -8.08
N HIS A 27 -26.37 -6.76 -7.76
CA HIS A 27 -27.02 -7.53 -6.70
C HIS A 27 -26.35 -7.38 -5.33
N ARG A 28 -25.82 -6.19 -5.03
CA ARG A 28 -25.08 -5.90 -3.80
C ARG A 28 -25.74 -4.77 -3.04
N PRO A 29 -25.92 -4.89 -1.70
CA PRO A 29 -26.42 -3.78 -0.91
C PRO A 29 -25.50 -2.57 -0.99
N ALA A 30 -26.05 -1.39 -1.27
CA ALA A 30 -25.33 -0.11 -1.29
C ALA A 30 -24.49 0.11 -0.01
N SER A 31 -25.03 -0.25 1.16
CA SER A 31 -24.34 -0.16 2.45
C SER A 31 -23.15 -1.13 2.58
N GLN A 32 -23.15 -2.25 1.87
CA GLN A 32 -22.02 -3.15 1.80
C GLN A 32 -20.90 -2.53 0.96
N ILE A 33 -21.23 -2.03 -0.23
CA ILE A 33 -20.27 -1.37 -1.14
C ILE A 33 -19.59 -0.20 -0.42
N MET A 34 -20.37 0.67 0.22
CA MET A 34 -19.83 1.80 0.99
C MET A 34 -18.88 1.36 2.10
N ARG A 35 -19.21 0.29 2.85
CA ARG A 35 -18.34 -0.23 3.92
C ARG A 35 -17.03 -0.77 3.36
N GLU A 36 -17.05 -1.43 2.22
CA GLU A 36 -15.83 -1.92 1.56
C GLU A 36 -14.97 -0.77 1.04
N MET A 37 -15.57 0.23 0.39
CA MET A 37 -14.87 1.43 -0.06
C MET A 37 -14.23 2.18 1.11
N MET A 38 -14.94 2.34 2.23
CA MET A 38 -14.40 2.96 3.44
C MET A 38 -13.21 2.17 4.01
N ARG A 39 -13.30 0.84 4.08
CA ARG A 39 -12.19 -0.01 4.56
C ARG A 39 -10.98 0.08 3.64
N GLN A 40 -11.20 0.05 2.33
CA GLN A 40 -10.14 0.19 1.34
C GLN A 40 -9.47 1.56 1.47
N PHE A 41 -10.25 2.64 1.57
CA PHE A 41 -9.71 3.98 1.76
C PHE A 41 -8.84 4.07 3.01
N VAL A 42 -9.33 3.59 4.17
CA VAL A 42 -8.55 3.61 5.42
C VAL A 42 -7.23 2.84 5.27
N ARG A 43 -7.28 1.64 4.68
CA ARG A 43 -6.10 0.81 4.44
C ARG A 43 -5.09 1.54 3.55
N THR A 44 -5.53 2.05 2.41
CA THR A 44 -4.65 2.78 1.47
C THR A 44 -4.02 4.01 2.14
N GLN A 45 -4.77 4.76 2.96
CA GLN A 45 -4.21 5.89 3.68
C GLN A 45 -3.21 5.48 4.78
N GLN A 46 -3.38 4.32 5.41
CA GLN A 46 -2.43 3.79 6.39
C GLN A 46 -1.15 3.33 5.69
N GLU A 47 -1.27 2.51 4.64
CA GLU A 47 -0.14 2.02 3.84
C GLU A 47 0.68 3.17 3.28
N ALA A 48 0.05 4.24 2.79
CA ALA A 48 0.76 5.42 2.28
C ALA A 48 1.61 6.10 3.35
N ARG A 49 1.08 6.30 4.57
CA ARG A 49 1.82 6.91 5.68
C ARG A 49 2.95 6.02 6.18
N GLU A 50 2.70 4.71 6.27
CA GLU A 50 3.72 3.74 6.66
C GLU A 50 4.85 3.67 5.63
N TYR A 51 4.50 3.69 4.35
CA TYR A 51 5.46 3.72 3.25
C TYR A 51 6.31 5.00 3.27
N GLU A 52 5.70 6.16 3.50
CA GLU A 52 6.42 7.43 3.63
C GLU A 52 7.43 7.39 4.80
N ALA A 53 7.00 6.91 5.97
CA ALA A 53 7.87 6.77 7.14
C ALA A 53 9.02 5.77 6.89
N PHE A 54 8.71 4.64 6.24
CA PHE A 54 9.71 3.65 5.84
C PHE A 54 10.72 4.25 4.85
N LEU A 55 10.25 4.95 3.82
CA LEU A 55 11.09 5.55 2.79
C LEU A 55 12.01 6.61 3.40
N GLN A 56 11.48 7.49 4.25
CA GLN A 56 12.25 8.51 4.94
C GLN A 56 13.38 7.86 5.76
N ARG A 57 13.05 6.87 6.59
CA ARG A 57 14.06 6.13 7.38
C ARG A 57 15.11 5.46 6.51
N LYS A 58 14.72 4.84 5.39
CA LYS A 58 15.64 4.19 4.46
C LYS A 58 16.61 5.20 3.85
N VAL A 59 16.10 6.36 3.44
CA VAL A 59 16.91 7.44 2.85
C VAL A 59 17.89 8.01 3.87
N ASP A 60 17.46 8.23 5.11
CA ASP A 60 18.33 8.76 6.16
C ASP A 60 19.48 7.80 6.49
N LEU A 61 19.18 6.50 6.65
CA LEU A 61 20.22 5.47 6.84
C LEU A 61 21.19 5.41 5.65
N ALA A 62 20.69 5.51 4.41
CA ALA A 62 21.55 5.50 3.23
C ALA A 62 22.47 6.74 3.18
N ARG A 63 21.95 7.92 3.56
CA ARG A 63 22.76 9.15 3.64
C ARG A 63 23.84 9.05 4.71
N GLU A 64 23.51 8.51 5.88
CA GLU A 64 24.47 8.27 6.96
C GLU A 64 25.58 7.31 6.53
N SER A 65 25.21 6.18 5.90
CA SER A 65 26.17 5.19 5.39
C SER A 65 27.11 5.77 4.33
N MET A 66 26.57 6.58 3.40
CA MET A 66 27.39 7.29 2.42
C MET A 66 28.32 8.32 3.07
N ALA A 67 27.85 9.06 4.07
CA ALA A 67 28.67 10.02 4.80
C ALA A 67 29.78 9.32 5.62
N ALA A 68 29.54 8.10 6.10
CA ALA A 68 30.50 7.25 6.77
C ALA A 68 31.48 6.53 5.81
N GLY A 69 31.27 6.63 4.48
CA GLY A 69 32.12 5.98 3.48
C GLY A 69 31.90 4.47 3.35
N GLU A 70 30.76 3.96 3.80
CA GLU A 70 30.42 2.52 3.76
C GLU A 70 29.84 2.07 2.41
N GLY A 71 29.79 2.96 1.41
CA GLY A 71 29.36 2.63 0.06
C GLY A 71 30.36 1.73 -0.66
N VAL A 72 29.85 0.79 -1.47
CA VAL A 72 30.64 -0.09 -2.34
C VAL A 72 30.43 0.27 -3.81
N SER A 73 31.41 -0.04 -4.67
CA SER A 73 31.30 0.25 -6.10
C SER A 73 30.28 -0.67 -6.79
N ASN A 74 29.75 -0.22 -7.92
CA ASN A 74 28.83 -1.03 -8.70
C ASN A 74 29.47 -2.34 -9.18
N GLU A 75 30.77 -2.33 -9.53
CA GLU A 75 31.46 -3.57 -9.92
C GLU A 75 31.51 -4.58 -8.76
N GLU A 76 31.74 -4.11 -7.54
CA GLU A 76 31.79 -4.96 -6.36
C GLU A 76 30.41 -5.56 -6.04
N VAL A 77 29.34 -4.76 -6.14
CA VAL A 77 27.96 -5.22 -6.01
C VAL A 77 27.66 -6.33 -7.02
N GLU A 78 27.96 -6.11 -8.31
CA GLU A 78 27.70 -7.11 -9.35
C GLU A 78 28.48 -8.41 -9.12
N ALA A 79 29.74 -8.32 -8.70
CA ALA A 79 30.56 -9.50 -8.38
C ALA A 79 29.95 -10.31 -7.22
N GLN A 80 29.53 -9.63 -6.14
CA GLN A 80 28.89 -10.28 -5.00
C GLN A 80 27.58 -10.97 -5.37
N PHE A 81 26.70 -10.29 -6.12
CA PHE A 81 25.41 -10.87 -6.54
C PHE A 81 25.58 -11.99 -7.56
N ALA A 82 26.57 -11.91 -8.46
CA ALA A 82 26.91 -13.02 -9.36
C ALA A 82 27.43 -14.26 -8.60
N ALA A 83 28.18 -14.07 -7.51
CA ALA A 83 28.58 -15.18 -6.65
C ALA A 83 27.39 -15.81 -5.93
N ARG A 84 26.47 -15.00 -5.38
CA ARG A 84 25.25 -15.49 -4.72
C ARG A 84 24.34 -16.29 -5.66
N ARG A 85 24.14 -15.83 -6.89
CA ARG A 85 23.34 -16.56 -7.89
C ARG A 85 23.93 -17.94 -8.21
N ARG A 86 25.24 -18.01 -8.45
CA ARG A 86 25.95 -19.29 -8.67
C ARG A 86 25.83 -20.25 -7.49
N GLN A 87 25.82 -19.75 -6.25
CA GLN A 87 25.63 -20.60 -5.07
C GLN A 87 24.23 -21.23 -5.02
N VAL A 88 23.19 -20.50 -5.40
CA VAL A 88 21.82 -21.04 -5.45
C VAL A 88 21.70 -22.06 -6.59
N GLU A 89 22.31 -21.79 -7.75
CA GLU A 89 22.32 -22.72 -8.89
C GLU A 89 23.06 -24.03 -8.58
N ASN A 90 24.16 -23.96 -7.82
CA ASN A 90 24.93 -25.15 -7.43
C ASN A 90 24.28 -25.97 -6.28
N GLN A 91 23.18 -25.48 -5.69
CA GLN A 91 22.45 -26.15 -4.60
C GLN A 91 21.15 -26.84 -5.07
N GLY A 92 20.78 -26.70 -6.33
CA GLY A 92 19.65 -27.41 -6.97
C GLY A 92 20.11 -28.58 -7.82
#